data_AF-A0A5M4AAC5-F1
#
_entry.id   AF-A0A5M4AAC5-F1
#
_cell.length_a   1.000
_cell.length_b   1.000
_cell.length_c   1.000
_cell.angle_alpha   90.00
_cell.angle_beta   90.00
_cell.angle_gamma   90.00
#
_symmetry.space_group_name_H-M   'P 1'
#
loop_
_entity.id
_entity.type
_entity.pdbx_description
1 polymer ?
#
loop_
_entity_poly.entity_id
_entity_poly.type
_entity_poly.pdbx_seq_one_letter_code
_entity_poly.pdbx_strand_id
1 'polypeptide(L)'
;MVGLLLLSVLFLLLIAVSDFRTREIPVLLLLAAFILSAGIRYLLVGKELFWEGPVNLVAIGLQVFVLWAWIRFGKKNSGDLFSGFGPADVVMLIIIGVNFTLAGYLVFISLVSFLTLLVWIIVTRISKSIDATIPFAGFLAAGLIIYQFSLLWMGTKVDWVDLYIGKVIYGLSGSF
;
A
#
# COMPACT_ATOMS: atom_id res chain seq x y z
N MET A 1 7.72 -20.38 -3.38
CA MET A 1 7.55 -19.14 -2.59
C MET A 1 8.49 -18.03 -3.07
N VAL A 2 9.81 -18.20 -3.00
CA VAL A 2 10.80 -17.17 -3.41
C VAL A 2 10.57 -16.65 -4.84
N GLY A 3 10.38 -17.54 -5.82
CA GLY A 3 10.12 -17.11 -7.21
C GLY A 3 8.85 -16.27 -7.39
N LEU A 4 7.80 -16.54 -6.61
CA LEU A 4 6.56 -15.75 -6.64
C LEU A 4 6.77 -14.36 -6.02
N LEU A 5 7.50 -14.28 -4.91
CA LEU A 5 7.88 -13.01 -4.29
C LEU A 5 8.72 -12.16 -5.23
N LEU A 6 9.73 -12.73 -5.89
CA LEU A 6 10.54 -12.00 -6.88
C LEU A 6 9.72 -11.53 -8.08
N LEU A 7 8.79 -12.36 -8.58
CA LEU A 7 7.88 -11.99 -9.65
C LEU A 7 6.94 -10.86 -9.22
N SER A 8 6.40 -10.93 -8.00
CA SER A 8 5.56 -9.87 -7.45
C SER A 8 6.33 -8.55 -7.30
N VAL A 9 7.57 -8.59 -6.79
CA VAL A 9 8.45 -7.41 -6.72
C VAL A 9 8.67 -6.80 -8.10
N LEU A 10 8.87 -7.61 -9.14
CA LEU A 10 9.02 -7.13 -10.52
C LEU A 10 7.77 -6.33 -10.97
N PHE A 11 6.57 -6.87 -10.78
CA PHE A 11 5.33 -6.17 -11.16
C PHE A 11 5.12 -4.89 -10.34
N LEU A 12 5.43 -4.91 -9.04
CA LEU A 12 5.36 -3.72 -8.19
C LEU A 12 6.38 -2.65 -8.62
N LEU A 13 7.58 -3.04 -9.06
CA LEU A 13 8.56 -2.12 -9.61
C LEU A 13 8.06 -1.47 -10.89
N LEU A 14 7.44 -2.24 -11.78
CA LEU A 14 6.83 -1.71 -13.01
C LEU A 14 5.70 -0.72 -12.69
N ILE A 15 4.86 -1.00 -11.70
CA ILE A 15 3.82 -0.08 -11.22
C ILE A 15 4.46 1.20 -10.67
N ALA A 16 5.45 1.08 -9.79
CA ALA A 16 6.13 2.23 -9.20
C ALA A 16 6.74 3.12 -10.27
N VAL A 17 7.52 2.54 -11.20
CA VAL A 17 8.15 3.30 -12.29
C VAL A 17 7.10 3.97 -13.19
N SER A 18 6.02 3.26 -13.53
CA SER A 18 4.96 3.82 -14.38
C SER A 18 4.30 5.02 -13.70
N ASP A 19 3.99 4.91 -12.40
CA ASP A 19 3.37 6.00 -11.67
C ASP A 19 4.32 7.20 -11.52
N PHE A 20 5.57 6.97 -11.09
CA PHE A 20 6.55 8.04 -10.94
C PHE A 20 6.84 8.77 -12.27
N ARG A 21 6.82 8.05 -13.41
CA ARG A 21 7.20 8.60 -14.72
C ARG A 21 6.04 9.21 -15.50
N THR A 22 4.93 8.48 -15.64
CA THR A 22 3.83 8.86 -16.56
C THR A 22 2.50 9.08 -15.84
N ARG A 23 2.36 8.69 -14.56
CA ARG A 23 1.08 8.68 -13.82
C ARG A 23 0.00 7.79 -14.42
N GLU A 24 0.38 6.97 -15.38
CA GLU A 24 -0.49 6.05 -16.07
C GLU A 24 0.01 4.64 -15.79
N ILE A 25 -0.72 3.93 -14.95
CA ILE A 25 -0.42 2.54 -14.62
C ILE A 25 -1.29 1.63 -15.49
N PRO A 26 -0.71 0.77 -16.35
CA PRO A 26 -1.48 -0.22 -17.09
C PRO A 26 -2.28 -1.13 -16.15
N VAL A 27 -3.57 -1.28 -16.43
CA VAL A 27 -4.49 -2.11 -15.63
C VAL A 27 -4.02 -3.55 -15.50
N LEU A 28 -3.38 -4.09 -16.55
CA LEU A 28 -2.81 -5.44 -16.52
C LEU A 28 -1.73 -5.62 -15.44
N LEU A 29 -0.92 -4.57 -15.17
CA LEU A 29 0.08 -4.64 -14.10
C LEU A 29 -0.58 -4.68 -12.72
N LEU A 30 -1.61 -3.86 -12.51
CA LEU A 30 -2.40 -3.85 -11.27
C LEU A 30 -3.08 -5.21 -11.03
N LEU A 31 -3.69 -5.79 -12.08
CA LEU A 31 -4.34 -7.09 -11.99
C LEU A 31 -3.33 -8.20 -11.65
N ALA A 32 -2.17 -8.21 -12.32
CA ALA A 32 -1.11 -9.17 -12.03
C ALA A 32 -0.58 -9.03 -10.60
N ALA A 33 -0.33 -7.80 -10.13
CA ALA A 33 0.11 -7.53 -8.77
C ALA A 33 -0.92 -7.95 -7.72
N PHE A 34 -2.21 -7.76 -7.99
CA PHE A 34 -3.29 -8.24 -7.14
C PHE A 34 -3.31 -9.76 -7.03
N ILE A 35 -3.30 -10.47 -8.17
CA ILE A 35 -3.33 -11.94 -8.19
C ILE A 35 -2.10 -12.51 -7.48
N LEU A 36 -0.92 -11.96 -7.73
CA LEU A 36 0.31 -12.39 -7.08
C LEU A 36 0.27 -12.13 -5.57
N SER A 37 -0.18 -10.94 -5.14
CA SER A 37 -0.32 -10.59 -3.73
C SER A 37 -1.29 -11.53 -3.00
N ALA A 38 -2.47 -11.76 -3.57
CA ALA A 38 -3.48 -12.66 -3.02
C ALA A 38 -2.96 -14.11 -2.96
N GLY A 39 -2.30 -14.57 -4.02
CA GLY A 39 -1.70 -15.90 -4.09
C GLY A 39 -0.58 -16.09 -3.06
N ILE A 40 0.32 -15.13 -2.92
CA ILE A 40 1.40 -15.15 -1.93
C ILE A 40 0.81 -15.17 -0.52
N ARG A 41 -0.17 -14.32 -0.23
CA ARG A 41 -0.82 -14.28 1.08
C ARG A 41 -1.50 -15.61 1.42
N TYR A 42 -2.24 -16.16 0.48
CA TYR A 42 -2.90 -17.47 0.65
C TYR A 42 -1.89 -18.58 0.95
N LEU A 43 -0.73 -18.56 0.29
CA LEU A 43 0.33 -19.55 0.55
C LEU A 43 1.05 -19.34 1.88
N LEU A 44 1.10 -18.11 2.41
CA LEU A 44 1.76 -17.78 3.68
C LEU A 44 0.88 -18.05 4.90
N VAL A 45 -0.41 -17.71 4.84
CA VAL A 45 -1.30 -17.74 6.02
C VAL A 45 -2.54 -18.62 5.83
N GLY A 46 -2.69 -19.25 4.66
CA GLY A 46 -3.80 -20.15 4.38
C GLY A 46 -5.16 -19.44 4.30
N LYS A 47 -6.22 -20.15 4.71
CA LYS A 47 -7.61 -19.69 4.62
C LYS A 47 -8.04 -18.73 5.74
N GLU A 48 -7.30 -18.68 6.85
CA GLU A 48 -7.74 -17.96 8.06
C GLU A 48 -7.79 -16.45 7.85
N LEU A 49 -6.96 -15.90 6.96
CA LEU A 49 -6.93 -14.47 6.65
C LEU A 49 -7.81 -14.04 5.48
N PHE A 50 -8.55 -14.96 4.84
CA PHE A 50 -9.49 -14.60 3.77
C PHE A 50 -10.67 -13.76 4.29
N TRP A 51 -10.95 -13.82 5.59
CA TRP A 51 -11.97 -13.01 6.27
C TRP A 51 -11.51 -11.58 6.59
N GLU A 52 -10.20 -11.34 6.70
CA GLU A 52 -9.65 -9.99 6.92
C GLU A 52 -9.72 -9.13 5.65
N GLY A 53 -9.67 -9.75 4.46
CA GLY A 53 -9.81 -9.06 3.18
C GLY A 53 -11.10 -8.21 3.10
N PRO A 54 -12.28 -8.79 3.35
CA PRO A 54 -13.54 -8.05 3.46
C PRO A 54 -13.54 -6.93 4.51
N VAL A 55 -12.90 -7.14 5.67
CA VAL A 55 -12.78 -6.11 6.73
C VAL A 55 -11.92 -4.94 6.25
N ASN A 56 -10.81 -5.23 5.59
CA ASN A 56 -9.95 -4.22 4.99
C ASN A 56 -10.65 -3.47 3.86
N LEU A 57 -11.55 -4.10 3.11
CA LEU A 57 -12.38 -3.39 2.12
C LEU A 57 -13.29 -2.33 2.76
N VAL A 58 -13.81 -2.56 3.97
CA VAL A 58 -14.58 -1.55 4.70
C VAL A 58 -13.67 -0.38 5.09
N ALA A 59 -12.48 -0.66 5.60
CA ALA A 59 -11.50 0.36 5.95
C ALA A 59 -11.05 1.19 4.73
N ILE A 60 -10.78 0.52 3.60
CA ILE A 60 -10.48 1.15 2.31
C ILE A 60 -11.66 2.02 1.85
N GLY A 61 -12.89 1.48 1.90
CA GLY A 61 -14.10 2.21 1.53
C GLY A 61 -14.29 3.48 2.36
N LEU A 62 -14.05 3.40 3.67
CA LEU A 62 -14.09 4.56 4.57
C LEU A 62 -12.99 5.57 4.22
N GLN A 63 -11.76 5.12 3.94
CA GLN A 63 -10.66 6.00 3.54
C GLN A 63 -10.95 6.72 2.22
N VAL A 64 -11.42 6.00 1.21
CA VAL A 64 -11.81 6.58 -0.09
C VAL A 64 -12.97 7.56 0.10
N PHE A 65 -13.94 7.23 0.95
CA PHE A 65 -15.06 8.12 1.27
C PHE A 65 -14.60 9.41 1.97
N VAL A 66 -13.69 9.31 2.96
CA VAL A 66 -13.12 10.47 3.64
C VAL A 66 -12.33 11.34 2.67
N LEU A 67 -11.50 10.76 1.81
CA LEU A 67 -10.76 11.47 0.77
C LEU A 67 -11.71 12.15 -0.21
N TRP A 68 -12.75 11.45 -0.67
CA TRP A 68 -13.77 12.01 -1.56
C TRP A 68 -14.55 13.16 -0.91
N ALA A 69 -14.98 13.00 0.35
CA ALA A 69 -15.69 14.03 1.09
C ALA A 69 -14.79 15.26 1.30
N TRP A 70 -13.50 15.04 1.57
CA TRP A 70 -12.53 16.12 1.67
C TRP A 70 -12.32 16.85 0.34
N ILE A 71 -12.18 16.14 -0.78
CA ILE A 71 -12.06 16.76 -2.11
C ILE A 71 -13.32 17.58 -2.44
N ARG A 72 -14.51 17.06 -2.13
CA ARG A 72 -15.78 17.66 -2.53
C ARG A 72 -16.25 18.79 -1.62
N PHE A 73 -15.98 18.70 -0.33
CA PHE A 73 -16.47 19.65 0.69
C PHE A 73 -15.35 20.45 1.36
N GLY A 74 -14.08 20.06 1.18
CA GLY A 74 -12.91 20.81 1.63
C GLY A 74 -12.75 22.11 0.86
N LYS A 75 -12.51 23.20 1.60
CA LYS A 75 -12.46 24.57 1.08
C LYS A 75 -11.51 24.75 -0.11
N LYS A 76 -11.95 25.62 -1.03
CA LYS A 76 -11.32 26.28 -2.21
C LYS A 76 -9.80 26.57 -2.24
N ASN A 77 -9.03 26.32 -1.17
CA ASN A 77 -7.60 26.65 -1.05
C ASN A 77 -6.67 25.42 -0.99
N SER A 78 -7.17 24.19 -0.98
CA SER A 78 -6.35 22.97 -1.13
C SER A 78 -6.21 22.59 -2.61
N GLY A 79 -5.63 23.51 -3.39
CA GLY A 79 -5.36 23.30 -4.82
C GLY A 79 -4.59 21.99 -5.06
N ASP A 80 -5.02 21.25 -6.08
CA ASP A 80 -4.40 20.11 -6.78
C ASP A 80 -3.68 18.97 -6.00
N LEU A 81 -3.62 19.02 -4.68
CA LEU A 81 -2.98 18.02 -3.82
C LEU A 81 -3.57 16.61 -4.02
N PHE A 82 -4.85 16.54 -4.42
CA PHE A 82 -5.59 15.29 -4.65
C PHE A 82 -6.27 15.22 -6.02
N SER A 83 -6.02 16.17 -6.94
CA SER A 83 -6.48 16.00 -8.33
C SER A 83 -5.80 14.81 -9.03
N GLY A 84 -4.75 14.25 -8.41
CA GLY A 84 -4.09 13.01 -8.80
C GLY A 84 -4.56 11.73 -8.09
N PHE A 85 -5.54 11.76 -7.17
CA PHE A 85 -6.04 10.50 -6.57
C PHE A 85 -6.93 9.77 -7.58
N GLY A 86 -6.37 8.73 -8.19
CA GLY A 86 -6.94 8.03 -9.32
C GLY A 86 -7.44 6.63 -9.00
N PRO A 87 -8.07 5.96 -9.99
CA PRO A 87 -8.49 4.57 -9.86
C PRO A 87 -7.34 3.62 -9.51
N ALA A 88 -6.12 3.92 -10.01
CA ALA A 88 -4.94 3.10 -9.71
C ALA A 88 -4.55 3.12 -8.23
N ASP A 89 -4.71 4.25 -7.54
CA ASP A 89 -4.47 4.36 -6.10
C ASP A 89 -5.44 3.49 -5.31
N VAL A 90 -6.73 3.52 -5.67
CA VAL A 90 -7.76 2.67 -5.05
C VAL A 90 -7.43 1.20 -5.24
N VAL A 91 -7.03 0.80 -6.45
CA VAL A 91 -6.63 -0.58 -6.72
C VAL A 91 -5.40 -0.97 -5.92
N MET A 92 -4.42 -0.07 -5.76
CA MET A 92 -3.26 -0.31 -4.90
C MET A 92 -3.63 -0.46 -3.42
N LEU A 93 -4.58 0.32 -2.92
CA LEU A 93 -5.10 0.15 -1.56
C LEU A 93 -5.74 -1.24 -1.38
N ILE A 94 -6.48 -1.73 -2.38
CA ILE A 94 -7.05 -3.08 -2.37
C ILE A 94 -5.93 -4.14 -2.36
N ILE A 95 -4.90 -3.98 -3.20
CA ILE A 95 -3.75 -4.89 -3.24
C ILE A 95 -3.09 -4.96 -1.86
N ILE A 96 -2.85 -3.82 -1.21
CA ILE A 96 -2.30 -3.76 0.15
C ILE A 96 -3.24 -4.40 1.16
N GLY A 97 -4.55 -4.13 1.07
CA GLY A 97 -5.56 -4.70 1.95
C GLY A 97 -5.61 -6.22 1.95
N VAL A 98 -5.20 -6.88 0.87
CA VAL A 98 -5.09 -8.35 0.84
C VAL A 98 -3.78 -8.85 1.49
N ASN A 99 -2.76 -8.01 1.60
CA ASN A 99 -1.45 -8.43 2.13
C ASN A 99 -1.35 -8.41 3.65
N PHE A 100 -2.26 -7.77 4.39
CA PHE A 100 -2.13 -7.53 5.83
C PHE A 100 -3.43 -7.82 6.59
N THR A 101 -3.35 -8.05 7.90
CA THR A 101 -4.52 -7.88 8.80
C THR A 101 -4.97 -6.42 8.84
N LEU A 102 -6.14 -6.12 9.40
CA LEU A 102 -6.59 -4.73 9.58
C LEU A 102 -5.57 -3.86 10.32
N ALA A 103 -4.99 -4.38 11.40
CA ALA A 103 -3.98 -3.65 12.18
C ALA A 103 -2.71 -3.40 11.35
N GLY A 104 -2.22 -4.43 10.64
CA GLY A 104 -1.08 -4.31 9.74
C GLY A 104 -1.33 -3.32 8.61
N TYR A 105 -2.52 -3.37 8.01
CA TYR A 105 -2.97 -2.45 6.96
C TYR A 105 -2.94 -0.99 7.44
N LEU A 106 -3.54 -0.71 8.61
CA LEU A 106 -3.61 0.64 9.17
C LEU A 106 -2.22 1.21 9.50
N VAL A 107 -1.32 0.38 10.04
CA VAL A 107 0.07 0.80 10.32
C VAL A 107 0.80 1.07 9.01
N PHE A 108 0.71 0.15 8.05
CA PHE A 108 1.36 0.28 6.75
C PHE A 108 0.91 1.54 6.02
N ILE A 109 -0.40 1.76 5.89
CA ILE A 109 -0.93 2.91 5.15
C ILE A 109 -0.59 4.23 5.83
N SER A 110 -0.60 4.27 7.17
CA SER A 110 -0.22 5.46 7.94
C SER A 110 1.25 5.82 7.71
N LEU A 111 2.14 4.81 7.78
CA LEU A 111 3.56 5.00 7.58
C LEU A 111 3.88 5.46 6.16
N VAL A 112 3.34 4.78 5.15
CA VAL A 112 3.60 5.13 3.75
C VAL A 112 3.03 6.50 3.42
N SER A 113 1.81 6.81 3.86
CA SER A 113 1.21 8.14 3.65
C SER A 113 2.04 9.26 4.29
N PHE A 114 2.54 9.04 5.51
CA PHE A 114 3.42 10.00 6.18
C PHE A 114 4.71 10.23 5.40
N LEU A 115 5.37 9.15 4.94
CA LEU A 115 6.59 9.24 4.13
C LEU A 115 6.35 9.90 2.78
N THR A 116 5.23 9.59 2.11
CA THR A 116 4.84 10.24 0.84
C THR A 116 4.69 11.74 1.02
N LEU A 117 4.00 12.18 2.07
CA LEU A 117 3.84 13.61 2.37
C LEU A 117 5.18 14.28 2.66
N LEU A 118 6.04 13.64 3.46
CA LEU A 118 7.37 14.16 3.78
C LEU A 118 8.21 14.34 2.50
N VAL A 119 8.29 13.31 1.66
CA VAL A 119 9.04 13.37 0.39
C VAL A 119 8.45 14.44 -0.52
N TRP A 120 7.13 14.52 -0.64
CA TRP A 120 6.47 15.53 -1.47
C TRP A 120 6.74 16.96 -0.98
N ILE A 121 6.71 17.22 0.33
CA ILE A 121 7.06 18.53 0.91
C ILE A 121 8.51 18.90 0.57
N ILE A 122 9.43 17.95 0.64
CA ILE A 122 10.84 18.18 0.28
C ILE A 122 10.97 18.49 -1.21
N VAL A 123 10.37 17.67 -2.07
CA VAL A 123 10.45 17.83 -3.54
C VAL A 123 9.82 19.14 -3.99
N THR A 124 8.65 19.51 -3.47
CA THR A 124 8.00 20.79 -3.82
C THR A 124 8.81 22.00 -3.36
N ARG A 125 9.39 21.96 -2.17
CA ARG A 125 10.30 23.02 -1.68
C ARG A 125 11.56 23.16 -2.52
N ILE A 126 12.14 22.04 -2.98
CA ILE A 126 13.38 22.06 -3.80
C ILE A 126 13.08 22.44 -5.25
N SER A 127 12.06 21.84 -5.85
CA SER A 127 11.73 21.98 -7.28
C SER A 127 11.05 23.31 -7.61
N LYS A 128 10.55 24.06 -6.62
CA LYS A 128 9.68 25.25 -6.80
C LYS A 128 8.51 25.01 -7.77
N SER A 129 8.15 23.75 -7.98
CA SER A 129 7.05 23.32 -8.84
C SER A 129 5.76 23.38 -8.04
N ILE A 130 4.84 24.24 -8.46
CA ILE A 130 3.54 24.44 -7.81
C ILE A 130 2.53 23.35 -8.23
N ASP A 131 2.79 22.65 -9.36
CA ASP A 131 1.85 21.72 -9.99
C ASP A 131 2.23 20.23 -9.81
N ALA A 132 3.10 19.91 -8.84
CA ALA A 132 3.58 18.55 -8.64
C ALA A 132 2.50 17.65 -8.00
N THR A 133 1.86 16.81 -8.80
CA THR A 133 0.95 15.75 -8.32
C THR A 133 1.71 14.66 -7.56
N ILE A 134 1.07 14.02 -6.58
CA ILE A 134 1.66 12.97 -5.75
C ILE A 134 1.50 11.59 -6.43
N PRO A 135 2.57 10.82 -6.66
CA PRO A 135 2.51 9.46 -7.24
C PRO A 135 2.19 8.45 -6.13
N PHE A 136 0.96 8.49 -5.63
CA PHE A 136 0.61 7.77 -4.42
C PHE A 136 0.68 6.26 -4.60
N ALA A 137 0.12 5.72 -5.69
CA ALA A 137 0.23 4.31 -6.08
C ALA A 137 1.70 3.84 -6.17
N GLY A 138 2.60 4.68 -6.67
CA GLY A 138 4.02 4.39 -6.76
C GLY A 138 4.69 4.30 -5.39
N PHE A 139 4.35 5.18 -4.45
CA PHE A 139 4.82 5.08 -3.06
C PHE A 139 4.24 3.85 -2.34
N LEU A 140 2.97 3.54 -2.56
CA LEU A 140 2.33 2.32 -2.06
C LEU A 140 3.04 1.06 -2.57
N ALA A 141 3.36 1.02 -3.86
CA ALA A 141 4.11 -0.08 -4.48
C ALA A 141 5.53 -0.19 -3.90
N ALA A 142 6.23 0.94 -3.72
CA ALA A 142 7.56 0.97 -3.10
C ALA A 142 7.54 0.42 -1.66
N GLY A 143 6.56 0.83 -0.85
CA GLY A 143 6.37 0.28 0.50
C GLY A 143 6.13 -1.23 0.48
N LEU A 144 5.33 -1.72 -0.47
CA LEU A 144 5.02 -3.14 -0.58
C LEU A 144 6.21 -3.96 -1.08
N ILE A 145 7.07 -3.39 -1.93
CA ILE A 145 8.36 -3.99 -2.32
C ILE A 145 9.25 -4.20 -1.10
N ILE A 146 9.39 -3.18 -0.25
CA ILE A 146 10.18 -3.27 0.99
C ILE A 146 9.63 -4.39 1.89
N TYR A 147 8.30 -4.46 2.03
CA TYR A 147 7.65 -5.54 2.76
C TYR A 147 7.96 -6.92 2.16
N GLN A 148 7.86 -7.09 0.84
CA GLN A 148 8.14 -8.38 0.21
C GLN A 148 9.61 -8.80 0.32
N PHE A 149 10.55 -7.86 0.25
CA PHE A 149 11.96 -8.15 0.56
C PHE A 149 12.18 -8.53 2.02
N SER A 150 11.44 -7.92 2.96
CA SER A 150 11.52 -8.32 4.37
C SER A 150 11.05 -9.77 4.59
N LEU A 151 10.03 -10.23 3.85
CA LEU A 151 9.57 -11.63 3.88
C LEU A 151 10.62 -12.59 3.30
N LEU A 152 11.31 -12.19 2.23
CA LEU A 152 12.43 -12.95 1.67
C LEU A 152 13.57 -13.09 2.68
N TRP A 153 13.92 -11.99 3.36
CA TRP A 153 15.01 -11.96 4.34
C TRP A 153 14.71 -12.80 5.58
N MET A 154 13.48 -12.77 6.10
CA MET A 154 13.07 -13.55 7.28
C MET A 154 12.74 -15.02 6.98
N GLY A 155 13.06 -15.51 5.77
CA GLY A 155 12.94 -16.93 5.44
C GLY A 155 11.50 -17.43 5.27
N THR A 156 10.54 -16.55 4.95
CA THR A 156 9.15 -16.88 4.56
C THR A 156 8.28 -17.63 5.58
N LYS A 157 8.70 -17.78 6.84
CA LYS A 157 7.98 -18.62 7.81
C LYS A 157 6.93 -17.88 8.67
N VAL A 158 6.98 -16.56 8.74
CA VAL A 158 6.09 -15.76 9.61
C VAL A 158 5.86 -14.38 8.99
N ASP A 159 4.61 -13.93 8.93
CA ASP A 159 4.31 -12.52 8.68
C ASP A 159 4.64 -11.69 9.92
N TRP A 160 5.86 -11.18 9.96
CA TRP A 160 6.41 -10.49 11.12
C TRP A 160 5.70 -9.17 11.40
N VAL A 161 5.11 -8.52 10.39
CA VAL A 161 4.38 -7.26 10.60
C VAL A 161 3.17 -7.51 11.48
N ASP A 162 2.36 -8.51 11.15
CA ASP A 162 1.22 -8.92 11.97
C ASP A 162 1.68 -9.50 13.32
N LEU A 163 2.81 -10.22 13.37
CA LEU A 163 3.32 -10.80 14.61
C LEU A 163 3.87 -9.75 15.60
N TYR A 164 4.57 -8.73 15.11
CA TYR A 164 5.07 -7.61 15.92
C TYR A 164 3.96 -6.65 16.30
N ILE A 165 3.08 -6.29 15.36
CA ILE A 165 1.94 -5.42 15.64
C ILE A 165 0.98 -6.13 16.61
N GLY A 166 0.76 -7.43 16.44
CA GLY A 166 -0.01 -8.23 17.40
C GLY A 166 0.62 -8.23 18.79
N LYS A 167 1.94 -8.38 18.90
CA LYS A 167 2.66 -8.28 20.20
C LYS A 167 2.55 -6.89 20.83
N VAL A 168 2.64 -5.82 20.04
CA VAL A 168 2.59 -4.43 20.53
C VAL A 168 1.16 -4.01 20.90
N ILE A 169 0.16 -4.36 20.10
CA ILE A 169 -1.24 -3.95 20.31
C ILE A 169 -1.92 -4.82 21.36
N TYR A 170 -1.74 -6.15 21.29
CA TYR A 170 -2.41 -7.09 22.20
C TYR A 170 -1.60 -7.44 23.44
N GLY A 171 -0.40 -6.88 23.60
CA GLY A 171 0.45 -7.12 24.78
C GLY A 171 0.80 -8.59 25.00
N LEU A 172 0.81 -9.42 23.94
CA LEU A 172 1.16 -10.84 24.05
C LEU A 172 2.66 -10.99 24.27
N SER A 173 3.08 -10.85 25.54
CA SER A 173 4.36 -11.34 26.04
C SER A 173 4.31 -12.88 26.02
N GLY A 174 4.63 -13.49 24.89
CA GLY A 174 4.69 -14.93 24.75
C GLY A 174 5.88 -15.33 23.89
N SER A 175 6.88 -15.93 24.52
CA SER A 175 7.95 -16.68 23.88
C SER A 175 7.36 -17.81 23.02
N PHE A 176 7.77 -17.88 21.76
CA PHE A 176 7.77 -19.09 20.96
C PHE A 176 9.16 -19.27 20.38
#